data_AF-A0ABD0R2Q1-F1
#
_entry.id   AF-A0ABD0R2Q1-F1
#
_cell.length_a   1.000
_cell.length_b   1.000
_cell.length_c   1.000
_cell.angle_alpha   90.00
_cell.angle_beta   90.00
_cell.angle_gamma   90.00
#
_symmetry.space_group_name_H-M   'P 1'
#
loop_
_entity.id
_entity.type
_entity.pdbx_description
1 polymer ?
#
loop_
_entity_poly.entity_id
_entity_poly.type
_entity_poly.pdbx_seq_one_letter_code
_entity_poly.pdbx_strand_id
1 'polypeptide(L)' 'IGVSLIQMNFIHLLSSEAVQIITIHCLNVSVWAAGDSTTPSSNAVYFKAWNGQIIEYGGFIEPELIKD' A
#
# COMPACT_ATOMS: atom_id res chain seq x y z
N ILE A 1 12.71 -15.70 -14.55
CA ILE A 1 12.66 -14.23 -14.58
C ILE A 1 11.78 -13.84 -15.76
N GLY A 2 10.56 -13.38 -15.50
CA GLY A 2 9.52 -13.24 -16.54
C GLY A 2 9.60 -11.90 -17.28
N VAL A 3 9.05 -11.88 -18.50
CA VAL A 3 8.93 -10.68 -19.37
C VAL A 3 8.34 -9.49 -18.61
N SER A 4 7.39 -9.73 -17.72
CA SER A 4 6.73 -8.69 -16.91
C SER A 4 7.68 -7.92 -16.00
N LEU A 5 8.73 -8.56 -15.42
CA LEU A 5 9.69 -7.86 -14.57
C LEU A 5 10.51 -6.86 -15.39
N ILE A 6 10.97 -7.28 -16.57
CA ILE A 6 11.73 -6.42 -17.48
C ILE A 6 10.85 -5.24 -17.91
N GLN A 7 9.59 -5.49 -18.29
CA GLN A 7 8.67 -4.43 -18.69
C GLN A 7 8.40 -3.41 -17.56
N MET A 8 8.23 -3.86 -16.32
CA MET A 8 8.04 -2.96 -15.18
C MET A 8 9.28 -2.10 -14.90
N ASN A 9 10.50 -2.61 -15.14
CA ASN A 9 11.71 -1.80 -15.00
C ASN A 9 11.74 -0.64 -16.01
N PHE A 10 11.31 -0.87 -17.26
CA PHE A 10 11.22 0.19 -18.26
C PHE A 10 10.15 1.22 -17.88
N ILE A 11 8.97 0.78 -17.42
CA ILE A 11 7.92 1.69 -16.94
C ILE A 11 8.44 2.54 -15.78
N HIS A 12 9.13 1.94 -14.82
CA HIS A 12 9.72 2.66 -13.70
C HIS A 12 10.77 3.70 -14.16
N LEU A 13 11.65 3.34 -15.09
CA LEU A 13 12.70 4.24 -15.60
C LEU A 13 12.13 5.42 -16.41
N LEU A 14 11.04 5.20 -17.14
CA LEU A 14 10.49 6.17 -18.08
C LEU A 14 9.33 7.01 -17.52
N SER A 15 8.96 6.79 -16.26
CA SER A 15 7.88 7.53 -15.58
C SER A 15 8.45 8.44 -14.49
N SER A 16 7.85 9.62 -14.30
CA SER A 16 8.19 10.52 -13.19
C SER A 16 7.47 10.18 -11.90
N GLU A 17 6.32 9.49 -11.99
CA GLU A 17 5.47 9.12 -10.86
C GLU A 17 4.70 7.83 -11.13
N ALA A 18 4.19 7.21 -10.06
CA ALA A 18 3.30 6.05 -10.13
C ALA A 18 2.33 6.06 -8.95
N VAL A 19 1.08 5.67 -9.20
CA VAL A 19 0.03 5.53 -8.18
C VAL A 19 -0.61 4.16 -8.32
N GLN A 20 -0.84 3.49 -7.19
CA GLN A 20 -1.56 2.21 -7.13
C GLN A 20 -2.65 2.29 -6.06
N ILE A 21 -3.89 2.07 -6.47
CA ILE A 21 -5.04 2.01 -5.57
C ILE A 21 -5.33 0.54 -5.26
N ILE A 22 -5.45 0.21 -3.97
CA ILE A 22 -5.71 -1.15 -3.49
C ILE A 22 -7.01 -1.13 -2.69
N THR A 23 -7.93 -2.05 -3.01
CA THR A 23 -9.14 -2.28 -2.22
C THR A 23 -8.99 -3.59 -1.47
N ILE A 24 -9.14 -3.55 -0.14
CA ILE A 24 -9.02 -4.72 0.72
C ILE A 24 -10.43 -5.15 1.12
N HIS A 25 -10.80 -6.37 0.75
CA HIS A 25 -12.02 -6.99 1.24
C HIS A 25 -11.74 -7.69 2.57
N CYS A 26 -12.47 -7.34 3.61
CA CYS A 26 -12.33 -7.90 4.95
C CYS A 26 -13.66 -8.39 5.52
N LEU A 27 -13.60 -9.43 6.34
CA LEU A 27 -14.74 -9.94 7.12
C LEU A 27 -14.23 -10.28 8.54
N ASN A 28 -14.87 -9.70 9.56
CA ASN A 28 -14.53 -9.89 10.98
C ASN A 28 -13.07 -9.56 11.37
N VAL A 29 -12.40 -8.71 10.59
CA VAL A 29 -11.05 -8.22 10.88
C VAL A 29 -10.96 -6.75 10.47
N SER A 30 -10.38 -5.91 11.33
CA SER A 30 -10.09 -4.52 11.01
C SER A 30 -8.80 -4.43 10.19
N VAL A 31 -8.84 -3.67 9.10
CA VAL A 31 -7.70 -3.48 8.19
C VAL A 31 -6.99 -2.15 8.43
N TRP A 32 -7.73 -1.15 8.89
CA TRP A 32 -7.21 0.19 9.15
C TRP A 32 -7.54 0.64 10.57
N ALA A 33 -8.70 1.24 10.79
CA ALA A 33 -9.18 1.58 12.13
C ALA A 33 -9.92 0.41 12.79
N ALA A 34 -9.92 0.38 14.12
CA ALA A 34 -10.66 -0.61 14.91
C ALA A 34 -11.95 -0.01 15.48
N GLY A 35 -13.08 -0.69 15.27
CA GLY A 35 -14.39 -0.23 15.74
C GLY A 35 -14.81 1.10 15.08
N ASP A 36 -15.40 2.00 15.86
CA ASP A 36 -15.83 3.33 15.40
C ASP A 36 -14.70 4.38 15.44
N SER A 37 -13.44 3.95 15.60
CA SER A 37 -12.29 4.85 15.60
C SER A 37 -12.05 5.43 14.21
N THR A 38 -11.57 6.67 14.14
CA THR A 38 -11.04 7.27 12.92
C THR A 38 -9.52 7.15 12.81
N THR A 39 -8.86 6.65 13.85
CA THR A 39 -7.40 6.50 13.88
C THR A 39 -6.99 5.07 13.53
N PRO A 40 -5.88 4.90 12.79
CA PRO A 40 -5.37 3.57 12.45
C PRO A 40 -5.05 2.79 13.72
N SER A 41 -5.40 1.50 13.71
CA SER A 41 -5.10 0.58 14.79
C SER A 41 -3.62 0.15 14.74
N SER A 42 -3.12 -0.44 15.83
CA SER A 42 -1.78 -1.06 15.83
C SER A 42 -1.63 -2.21 14.82
N ASN A 43 -2.76 -2.72 14.32
CA ASN A 43 -2.82 -3.80 13.35
C ASN A 43 -3.21 -3.29 11.95
N ALA A 44 -3.10 -1.98 11.70
CA ALA A 44 -3.31 -1.40 10.39
C ALA A 44 -2.38 -2.07 9.37
N VAL A 45 -2.90 -2.31 8.18
CA VAL A 45 -2.12 -2.94 7.12
C VAL A 45 -0.92 -2.08 6.69
N TYR A 46 0.15 -2.77 6.32
CA TYR A 46 1.31 -2.18 5.67
C TYR A 46 1.50 -2.81 4.30
N PHE A 47 2.15 -2.08 3.40
CA PHE A 47 2.44 -2.53 2.05
C PHE A 47 3.95 -2.61 1.85
N LYS A 48 4.39 -3.65 1.15
CA LYS A 48 5.78 -3.77 0.72
C LYS A 48 5.87 -3.38 -0.74
N ALA A 49 6.59 -2.31 -1.02
CA ALA A 49 6.91 -1.90 -2.39
C ALA A 49 7.89 -2.86 -3.06
N TRP A 50 7.94 -2.80 -4.39
CA TRP A 50 8.78 -3.66 -5.22
C TRP A 50 10.29 -3.56 -4.91
N ASN A 51 10.76 -2.39 -4.44
CA ASN A 51 12.14 -2.14 -4.00
C ASN A 51 12.41 -2.62 -2.56
N GLY A 52 11.41 -3.20 -1.89
CA GLY A 52 11.49 -3.68 -0.52
C GLY A 52 11.12 -2.66 0.55
N GLN A 53 10.85 -1.40 0.19
CA GLN A 53 10.41 -0.36 1.12
C GLN A 53 9.04 -0.72 1.73
N ILE A 54 8.88 -0.42 3.03
CA ILE A 54 7.61 -0.56 3.73
C ILE A 54 6.86 0.77 3.71
N ILE A 55 5.58 0.71 3.35
CA ILE A 55 4.62 1.81 3.37
C ILE A 55 3.60 1.49 4.45
N GLU A 56 3.57 2.27 5.51
CA GLU A 56 2.77 2.00 6.71
C GLU A 56 2.38 3.31 7.41
N TYR A 57 1.32 3.28 8.22
CA TYR A 57 0.92 4.44 9.01
C TYR A 57 2.00 4.83 10.03
N GLY A 58 2.35 6.11 10.11
CA GLY A 58 3.45 6.61 10.93
C GLY A 58 4.84 6.32 10.37
N GLY A 59 4.93 5.72 9.18
CA GLY A 59 6.18 5.39 8.50
C GLY A 59 6.79 6.57 7.72
N PHE A 60 7.94 6.34 7.09
CA PHE A 60 8.56 7.34 6.20
C PHE A 60 7.70 7.64 4.97
N ILE A 61 6.99 6.64 4.46
CA ILE A 61 5.93 6.79 3.46
C ILE A 61 4.68 6.17 4.06
N GLU A 62 3.60 6.97 4.08
CA GLU A 62 2.30 6.53 4.56
C GLU A 62 1.36 6.23 3.39
N PRO A 63 0.45 5.25 3.53
CA PRO A 63 -0.59 5.03 2.54
C PRO A 63 -1.67 6.11 2.62
N GLU A 64 -2.19 6.53 1.47
CA GLU A 64 -3.35 7.42 1.39
C GLU A 64 -4.65 6.62 1.56
N LEU A 65 -5.44 6.94 2.58
CA LEU A 65 -6.75 6.33 2.80
C LEU A 65 -7.83 7.07 2.02
N ILE A 66 -8.38 6.41 1.00
CA ILE A 66 -9.52 6.93 0.23
C ILE A 66 -10.84 6.70 1.00
N LYS A 67 -11.00 5.48 1.54
CA LYS A 67 -12.17 5.05 2.31
C LYS A 67 -11.83 3.86 3.19
N ASP A 68 -12.28 3.90 4.43
CA ASP A 68 -12.40 2.74 5.34
C ASP A 68 -13.83 2.20 5.25
#